data_AF-A0A1G1ETJ7-F1
#
_entry.id   AF-A0A1G1ETJ7-F1
#
_cell.length_a   1.000
_cell.length_b   1.000
_cell.length_c   1.000
_cell.angle_alpha   90.00
_cell.angle_beta   90.00
_cell.angle_gamma   90.00
#
_symmetry.space_group_name_H-M   'P 1'
#
loop_
_entity.id
_entity.type
_entity.pdbx_description
1 polymer ?
#
loop_
_entity_poly.entity_id
_entity_poly.type
_entity_poly.pdbx_seq_one_letter_code
_entity_poly.pdbx_strand_id
1 'polypeptide(L)'
;MELDVRMDNDSLSIPIDNPFHMDTDSIVEKIGHFAASNGTRLDGLDIKGLLPKMVRGIVGCEGGCPSNALEFVSSGFGKFELAYVEGGILTARAVTENGKVLNIKMFPDF
;
A
#
# COMPACT_ATOMS: atom_id res chain seq x y z
N MET A 1 -2.30 3.42 -12.18
CA MET A 1 -1.39 3.30 -11.03
C MET A 1 -1.29 1.81 -10.73
N GLU A 2 -0.17 1.31 -10.21
CA GLU A 2 -0.02 -0.11 -9.90
C GLU A 2 0.32 -0.32 -8.43
N LEU A 3 -0.36 -1.27 -7.79
CA LEU A 3 -0.08 -1.72 -6.44
C LEU A 3 0.59 -3.10 -6.50
N ASP A 4 1.84 -3.17 -6.06
CA ASP A 4 2.59 -4.42 -5.92
C ASP A 4 2.66 -4.80 -4.44
N VAL A 5 2.22 -6.01 -4.13
CA VAL A 5 2.27 -6.58 -2.78
C VAL A 5 3.13 -7.82 -2.81
N ARG A 6 4.20 -7.81 -2.02
CA ARG A 6 5.15 -8.93 -1.93
C ARG A 6 5.18 -9.52 -0.54
N MET A 7 5.25 -10.85 -0.51
CA MET A 7 5.55 -11.64 0.66
C MET A 7 6.53 -12.74 0.29
N ASP A 8 7.65 -12.82 1.00
CA ASP A 8 8.72 -13.76 0.71
C ASP A 8 9.17 -13.69 -0.76
N ASN A 9 8.91 -14.74 -1.55
CA ASN A 9 9.25 -14.81 -2.99
C ASN A 9 8.05 -14.55 -3.92
N ASP A 10 6.84 -14.41 -3.37
CA ASP A 10 5.63 -14.24 -4.15
C ASP A 10 5.25 -12.75 -4.24
N SER A 11 4.58 -12.40 -5.34
CA SER A 11 4.08 -11.04 -5.60
C SER A 11 2.67 -11.07 -6.17
N LEU A 12 1.85 -10.11 -5.74
CA LEU A 12 0.54 -9.79 -6.28
C LEU A 12 0.59 -8.37 -6.83
N SER A 13 0.44 -8.22 -8.15
CA SER A 13 0.23 -6.91 -8.79
C SER A 13 -1.26 -6.66 -9.00
N ILE A 14 -1.71 -5.46 -8.64
CA ILE A 14 -3.10 -5.01 -8.78
C ILE A 14 -3.10 -3.66 -9.52
N PRO A 15 -3.67 -3.59 -10.74
CA PRO A 15 -3.86 -2.30 -11.40
C PRO A 15 -4.94 -1.48 -10.68
N ILE A 16 -4.70 -0.18 -10.56
CA ILE A 16 -5.61 0.83 -10.04
C ILE A 16 -5.88 1.82 -11.16
N ASP A 17 -7.03 1.65 -11.82
CA ASP A 17 -7.44 2.47 -12.98
C ASP A 17 -7.79 3.91 -12.58
N ASN A 18 -8.50 4.07 -11.46
CA ASN A 18 -8.84 5.38 -10.91
C ASN A 18 -8.39 5.48 -9.44
N PRO A 19 -7.29 6.19 -9.14
CA PRO A 19 -6.78 6.31 -7.78
C PRO A 19 -7.77 7.03 -6.84
N PHE A 20 -8.57 7.97 -7.34
CA PHE A 20 -9.52 8.73 -6.51
C PHE A 20 -10.77 7.94 -6.14
N HIS A 21 -11.08 6.88 -6.92
CA HIS A 21 -12.22 5.99 -6.71
C HIS A 21 -11.77 4.52 -6.60
N MET A 22 -10.62 4.28 -5.98
CA MET A 22 -10.08 2.95 -5.78
C MET A 22 -11.02 2.11 -4.90
N ASP A 23 -11.42 0.94 -5.39
CA ASP A 23 -12.19 -0.05 -4.61
C ASP A 23 -11.29 -0.68 -3.54
N THR A 24 -11.20 0.02 -2.41
CA THR A 24 -10.31 -0.34 -1.31
C THR A 24 -10.70 -1.68 -0.69
N ASP A 25 -12.00 -1.99 -0.63
CA ASP A 25 -12.48 -3.23 -0.02
C ASP A 25 -12.11 -4.44 -0.87
N SER A 26 -12.32 -4.38 -2.19
CA SER A 26 -11.89 -5.46 -3.10
C SER A 26 -10.38 -5.67 -3.08
N ILE A 27 -9.60 -4.59 -3.03
CA ILE A 27 -8.13 -4.69 -2.97
C ILE A 27 -7.67 -5.33 -1.65
N VAL A 28 -8.22 -4.89 -0.52
CA VAL A 28 -7.89 -5.48 0.80
C VAL A 28 -8.24 -6.96 0.83
N GLU A 29 -9.38 -7.37 0.27
CA GLU A 29 -9.77 -8.77 0.15
C GLU A 29 -8.76 -9.59 -0.68
N LYS A 30 -8.34 -9.08 -1.85
CA LYS A 30 -7.31 -9.72 -2.68
C LYS A 30 -5.98 -9.88 -1.95
N ILE A 31 -5.56 -8.84 -1.24
CA ILE A 31 -4.32 -8.86 -0.43
C ILE A 31 -4.45 -9.87 0.72
N GLY A 32 -5.61 -9.94 1.37
CA GLY A 32 -5.91 -10.92 2.41
C GLY A 32 -5.85 -12.36 1.89
N HIS A 33 -6.42 -12.64 0.71
CA HIS A 33 -6.32 -13.95 0.07
C HIS A 33 -4.89 -14.31 -0.30
N PHE A 34 -4.11 -13.37 -0.83
CA PHE A 34 -2.70 -13.57 -1.15
C PHE A 34 -1.84 -13.84 0.09
N ALA A 35 -2.11 -13.13 1.18
CA ALA A 35 -1.47 -13.36 2.46
C ALA A 35 -1.83 -14.75 3.02
N ALA A 36 -3.10 -15.15 2.92
CA ALA A 36 -3.57 -16.48 3.32
C ALA A 36 -2.95 -17.61 2.50
N SER A 37 -2.81 -17.46 1.18
CA SER A 37 -2.12 -18.44 0.33
C SER A 37 -0.62 -18.54 0.66
N ASN A 38 -0.05 -17.48 1.23
CA ASN A 38 1.31 -17.46 1.79
C ASN A 38 1.40 -17.97 3.23
N GLY A 39 0.33 -18.55 3.78
CA GLY A 39 0.32 -19.11 5.14
C GLY A 39 0.39 -18.06 6.25
N THR A 40 -0.06 -16.83 5.99
CA THR A 40 -0.15 -15.77 6.98
C THR A 40 -1.55 -15.16 7.04
N ARG A 41 -1.79 -14.39 8.10
CA ARG A 41 -2.88 -13.41 8.17
C ARG A 41 -2.29 -12.02 8.34
N LEU A 42 -3.11 -11.01 8.06
CA LEU A 42 -2.74 -9.60 8.17
C LEU A 42 -3.37 -8.95 9.41
N ASP A 43 -3.65 -9.77 10.43
CA ASP A 43 -4.26 -9.32 11.68
C ASP A 43 -3.40 -8.20 12.31
N GLY A 44 -4.06 -7.11 12.71
CA GLY A 44 -3.40 -5.94 13.31
C GLY A 44 -2.65 -5.03 12.32
N LEU A 45 -2.74 -5.25 11.01
CA LEU A 45 -2.28 -4.33 9.97
C LEU A 45 -3.47 -3.62 9.32
N ASP A 46 -3.54 -2.29 9.43
CA ASP A 46 -4.62 -1.48 8.83
C ASP A 46 -4.36 -1.20 7.34
N ILE A 47 -4.47 -2.23 6.51
CA ILE A 47 -4.30 -2.10 5.05
C ILE A 47 -5.37 -1.17 4.47
N LYS A 48 -6.60 -1.27 4.98
CA LYS A 48 -7.75 -0.47 4.53
C LYS A 48 -7.53 1.03 4.72
N GLY A 49 -6.95 1.45 5.85
CA GLY A 49 -6.58 2.84 6.10
C GLY A 49 -5.28 3.27 5.42
N LEU A 50 -4.35 2.34 5.19
CA LEU A 50 -3.06 2.62 4.55
C LEU A 50 -3.25 3.04 3.08
N LEU A 51 -3.97 2.23 2.29
CA LEU A 51 -3.99 2.38 0.83
C LEU A 51 -4.48 3.77 0.37
N PRO A 52 -5.59 4.33 0.89
CA PRO A 52 -6.03 5.67 0.49
C PRO A 52 -5.02 6.77 0.84
N LYS A 53 -4.28 6.62 1.95
CA LYS A 53 -3.23 7.58 2.32
C LYS A 53 -2.02 7.46 1.41
N MET A 54 -1.66 6.25 0.99
CA MET A 54 -0.60 6.05 0.00
C MET A 54 -0.97 6.73 -1.32
N VAL A 55 -2.18 6.49 -1.82
CA VAL A 55 -2.69 7.12 -3.04
C VAL A 55 -2.66 8.64 -2.92
N ARG A 56 -3.20 9.20 -1.82
CA ARG A 56 -3.17 10.65 -1.59
C ARG A 56 -1.76 11.21 -1.53
N GLY A 57 -0.84 10.47 -0.94
CA GLY A 57 0.58 10.84 -0.89
C GLY A 57 1.19 11.01 -2.28
N ILE A 58 0.74 10.22 -3.28
CA ILE A 58 1.29 10.21 -4.63
C ILE A 58 0.57 11.20 -5.56
N VAL A 59 -0.76 11.11 -5.65
CA VAL A 59 -1.56 11.86 -6.65
C VAL A 59 -2.36 13.03 -6.05
N GLY A 60 -2.32 13.22 -4.72
CA GLY A 60 -3.17 14.21 -4.05
C GLY A 60 -4.62 13.75 -3.96
N CYS A 61 -5.57 14.67 -4.06
CA CYS A 61 -7.00 14.36 -4.12
C CYS A 61 -7.66 14.97 -5.35
N GLU A 62 -8.82 14.42 -5.72
CA GLU A 62 -9.62 14.86 -6.86
C GLU A 62 -9.94 16.37 -6.82
N GLY A 63 -10.10 16.93 -5.62
CA GLY A 63 -10.32 18.37 -5.40
C GLY A 63 -9.09 19.27 -5.60
N GLY A 64 -7.97 18.73 -6.08
CA GLY A 64 -6.75 19.50 -6.38
C GLY A 64 -5.85 19.79 -5.18
N CYS A 65 -5.99 19.04 -4.09
CA CYS A 65 -5.02 19.13 -3.00
C CYS A 65 -3.68 18.51 -3.42
N PRO A 66 -2.54 19.08 -2.99
CA PRO A 66 -1.23 18.61 -3.40
C PRO A 66 -0.96 17.20 -2.88
N SER A 67 -0.14 16.46 -3.61
CA SER A 67 0.48 15.23 -3.13
C SER A 67 1.43 15.54 -1.97
N ASN A 68 1.44 14.69 -0.94
CA ASN A 68 2.21 14.91 0.28
C ASN A 68 2.91 13.65 0.81
N ALA A 69 3.46 12.84 -0.10
CA ALA A 69 4.17 11.60 0.23
C ALA A 69 5.23 11.76 1.34
N LEU A 70 6.05 12.82 1.29
CA LEU A 70 7.10 13.04 2.27
C LEU A 70 6.55 13.30 3.68
N GLU A 71 5.48 14.08 3.79
CA GLU A 71 4.80 14.34 5.06
C GLU A 71 4.15 13.07 5.60
N PHE A 72 3.52 12.28 4.73
CA PHE A 72 2.93 11.00 5.10
C PHE A 72 3.97 10.02 5.63
N VAL A 73 5.12 9.91 4.96
CA VAL A 73 6.27 9.09 5.40
C VAL A 73 6.78 9.57 6.75
N SER A 74 6.97 10.88 6.93
CA SER A 74 7.45 11.45 8.19
C SER A 74 6.46 11.26 9.35
N SER A 75 5.16 11.25 9.06
CA SER A 75 4.10 11.06 10.07
C SER A 75 3.94 9.59 10.46
N GLY A 76 4.31 8.67 9.57
CA GLY A 76 4.15 7.23 9.76
C GLY A 76 2.69 6.77 9.66
N PHE A 77 2.50 5.45 9.67
CA PHE A 77 1.18 4.86 9.68
C PHE A 77 1.17 3.48 10.37
N GLY A 78 0.56 3.41 11.55
CA GLY A 78 0.41 2.16 12.29
C GLY A 78 1.75 1.44 12.51
N LYS A 79 1.81 0.16 12.11
CA LYS A 79 3.02 -0.68 12.18
C LYS A 79 3.87 -0.66 10.91
N PHE A 80 3.54 0.19 9.94
CA PHE A 80 4.24 0.24 8.66
C PHE A 80 5.46 1.15 8.74
N GLU A 81 6.58 0.63 8.29
CA GLU A 81 7.77 1.39 7.92
C GLU A 81 7.52 1.96 6.52
N LEU A 82 7.34 3.28 6.43
CA LEU A 82 7.06 3.98 5.18
C LEU A 82 8.34 4.53 4.56
N ALA A 83 8.44 4.49 3.24
CA ALA A 83 9.47 5.22 2.52
C ALA A 83 8.92 5.79 1.21
N TYR A 84 9.48 6.93 0.82
CA TYR A 84 9.30 7.51 -0.51
C TYR A 84 10.58 7.28 -1.31
N VAL A 85 10.45 6.63 -2.45
CA VAL A 85 11.55 6.33 -3.37
C VAL A 85 11.48 7.29 -4.54
N GLU A 86 12.65 7.64 -5.08
CA GLU A 86 12.78 8.47 -6.27
C GLU A 86 11.90 7.92 -7.42
N GLY A 87 11.21 8.81 -8.14
CA GLY A 87 10.23 8.45 -9.16
C GLY A 87 8.77 8.37 -8.68
N GLY A 88 8.45 8.82 -7.46
CA GLY A 88 7.07 8.91 -6.99
C GLY A 88 6.52 7.63 -6.36
N ILE A 89 7.40 6.65 -6.11
CA ILE A 89 7.01 5.36 -5.57
C ILE A 89 6.92 5.45 -4.05
N LEU A 90 5.78 5.04 -3.51
CA LEU A 90 5.59 4.97 -2.06
C LEU A 90 5.61 3.51 -1.62
N THR A 91 6.38 3.21 -0.58
CA THR A 91 6.48 1.86 -0.02
C THR A 91 6.02 1.82 1.43
N ALA A 92 5.45 0.68 1.81
CA ALA A 92 5.05 0.38 3.18
C ALA A 92 5.47 -1.05 3.50
N ARG A 93 6.31 -1.21 4.52
CA ARG A 93 6.82 -2.51 4.98
C ARG A 93 6.28 -2.82 6.36
N ALA A 94 5.83 -4.04 6.60
CA ALA A 94 5.41 -4.51 7.92
C ALA A 94 5.85 -5.95 8.15
N VAL A 95 5.97 -6.32 9.42
CA VAL A 95 6.19 -7.71 9.86
C VAL A 95 4.88 -8.23 10.43
N THR A 96 4.38 -9.35 9.90
CA THR A 96 3.17 -10.03 10.38
C THR A 96 3.45 -10.75 11.71
N GLU A 97 2.41 -11.18 12.42
CA GLU A 97 2.55 -11.83 13.73
C GLU A 97 3.38 -13.13 13.68
N ASN A 98 3.33 -13.86 12.56
CA ASN A 98 4.13 -15.06 12.33
C ASN A 98 5.55 -14.75 11.79
N GLY A 99 5.98 -13.48 11.77
CA GLY A 99 7.33 -13.07 11.42
C GLY A 99 7.59 -12.88 9.91
N LYS A 100 6.59 -13.06 9.05
CA LYS A 100 6.74 -12.82 7.61
C LYS A 100 6.77 -11.33 7.30
N VAL A 101 7.46 -10.96 6.23
CA VAL A 101 7.57 -9.56 5.80
C VAL A 101 6.57 -9.29 4.68
N LEU A 102 5.67 -8.35 4.93
CA LEU A 102 4.78 -7.77 3.93
C LEU A 102 5.42 -6.50 3.38
N ASN A 103 5.58 -6.41 2.06
CA ASN A 103 6.01 -5.20 1.38
C ASN A 103 4.90 -4.76 0.43
N ILE A 104 4.45 -3.52 0.56
CA ILE A 104 3.49 -2.88 -0.32
C ILE A 104 4.20 -1.76 -1.05
N LYS A 105 4.09 -1.71 -2.37
CA LYS A 105 4.66 -0.66 -3.20
C LYS A 105 3.59 -0.11 -4.12
N MET A 106 3.49 1.21 -4.17
CA MET A 106 2.56 1.92 -5.02
C MET A 106 3.34 2.67 -6.09
N PHE A 107 3.12 2.31 -7.34
CA PHE A 107 3.76 2.88 -8.52
C PHE A 107 2.82 3.88 -9.19
N PRO A 108 3.23 5.14 -9.37
CA PRO A 108 2.45 6.10 -10.13
C PRO A 108 2.43 5.74 -11.62
N ASP A 109 1.33 6.06 -12.30
CA ASP A 109 1.31 6.13 -13.77
C ASP A 109 1.74 7.55 -14.15
N PHE A 110 2.98 7.73 -14.58
CA PHE A 110 3.48 8.99 -15.15
C PHE A 110 3.89 8.77 -16.61
#